data_AF-A0A164V3Z3-F1
#
_entry.id   AF-A0A164V3Z3-F1
#
_cell.length_a   1.000
_cell.length_b   1.000
_cell.length_c   1.000
_cell.angle_alpha   90.00
_cell.angle_beta   90.00
_cell.angle_gamma   90.00
#
_symmetry.space_group_name_H-M   'P 1'
#
loop_
_entity.id
_entity.type
_entity.pdbx_description
1 polymer ?
#
loop_
_entity_poly.entity_id
_entity_poly.type
_entity_poly.pdbx_seq_one_letter_code
_entity_poly.pdbx_strand_id
1 'polypeptide(L)'
;MGACNTFSNMKSLNLDSIRESLIRQEDTIIFSLIERSQFPMNSPVYTPALASTLPSSKSLLHFIVNQSETIQSQAGRYESPEEHPFFPDNLPSSLLPQYNHPQAISRRIHYGKFVAEVKYLDAPEDYAPAIRAQDRDALMKLLTFESVEEMLKRRVEKKAKVFAQEVSLNVVDQKEKYKIDPSLLPLLYGEWIMPLTKLVEVEYLLKRLD
;
A
#
# COMPACT_ATOMS: atom_id res chain seq x y z
N MET A 1 -6.48 17.28 23.17
CA MET A 1 -6.33 15.83 23.44
C MET A 1 -6.23 15.13 22.11
N GLY A 2 -5.04 14.64 21.76
CA GLY A 2 -4.77 14.07 20.43
C GLY A 2 -3.35 13.54 20.35
N ALA A 3 -2.95 12.76 21.36
CA ALA A 3 -1.71 12.00 21.35
C ALA A 3 -2.08 10.55 20.99
N CYS A 4 -2.11 10.24 19.69
CA CYS A 4 -2.12 8.87 19.22
C CYS A 4 -0.80 8.61 18.51
N ASN A 5 0.16 8.17 19.32
CA ASN A 5 1.45 7.56 18.99
C ASN A 5 1.72 7.31 17.49
N THR A 6 2.44 8.22 16.86
CA THR A 6 3.19 8.00 15.62
C THR A 6 4.53 7.26 15.86
N PHE A 7 4.78 6.76 17.07
CA PHE A 7 6.07 6.22 17.50
C PHE A 7 6.25 4.69 17.33
N SER A 8 5.36 3.99 16.62
CA SER A 8 5.39 2.52 16.55
C SER A 8 5.46 1.93 15.15
N ASN A 9 6.04 2.62 14.16
CA ASN A 9 6.28 2.01 12.84
C ASN A 9 7.75 2.04 12.36
N MET A 10 8.69 2.35 13.26
CA MET A 10 10.12 2.44 12.94
C MET A 10 10.94 1.24 13.48
N LYS A 11 10.37 0.04 13.43
CA LYS A 11 11.05 -1.21 13.84
C LYS A 11 11.01 -2.31 12.79
N SER A 12 11.08 -1.97 11.50
CA SER A 12 11.41 -2.95 10.46
C SER A 12 12.27 -2.42 9.31
N LEU A 13 13.04 -1.35 9.50
CA LEU A 13 14.10 -0.98 8.55
C LEU A 13 15.35 -1.80 8.91
N ASN A 14 15.54 -2.92 8.22
CA ASN A 14 16.73 -3.75 8.36
C ASN A 14 17.95 -2.95 7.85
N LEU A 15 19.09 -3.00 8.56
CA LEU A 15 20.32 -2.27 8.18
C LEU A 15 20.78 -2.60 6.76
N ASP A 16 20.56 -3.82 6.31
CA ASP A 16 20.89 -4.24 4.94
C ASP A 16 19.98 -3.56 3.90
N SER A 17 18.69 -3.37 4.19
CA SER A 17 17.78 -2.64 3.30
C SER A 17 18.09 -1.15 3.23
N ILE A 18 18.54 -0.55 4.34
CA ILE A 18 19.02 0.83 4.36
C ILE A 18 20.29 0.94 3.51
N ARG A 19 21.23 0.00 3.63
CA ARG A 19 22.46 -0.03 2.84
C ARG A 19 22.19 -0.08 1.34
N GLU A 20 21.32 -0.98 0.89
CA GLU A 20 20.94 -1.08 -0.53
C GLU A 20 20.22 0.17 -1.04
N SER A 21 19.37 0.80 -0.21
CA SER A 21 18.72 2.06 -0.57
C SER A 21 19.73 3.19 -0.75
N LEU A 22 20.73 3.28 0.13
CA LEU A 22 21.79 4.28 0.05
C LEU A 22 22.66 4.10 -1.19
N ILE A 23 23.03 2.87 -1.54
CA ILE A 23 23.79 2.58 -2.77
C ILE A 23 23.02 3.06 -4.00
N ARG A 24 21.71 2.76 -4.08
CA ARG A 24 20.88 3.22 -5.21
C ARG A 24 20.74 4.74 -5.27
N GLN A 25 20.66 5.41 -4.12
CA GLN A 25 20.62 6.87 -4.05
C GLN A 25 21.93 7.47 -4.55
N GLU A 26 23.07 6.89 -4.16
CA GLU A 26 24.40 7.28 -4.65
C GLU A 26 24.50 7.17 -6.17
N ASP A 27 24.10 6.04 -6.76
CA ASP A 27 24.09 5.83 -8.21
C ASP A 27 23.23 6.87 -8.93
N THR A 28 22.07 7.21 -8.36
CA THR A 28 21.15 8.21 -8.93
C THR A 28 21.76 9.61 -8.94
N ILE A 29 22.47 9.98 -7.86
CA ILE A 29 23.17 11.26 -7.76
C ILE A 29 24.30 11.32 -8.78
N ILE A 30 25.13 10.28 -8.86
CA ILE A 30 26.24 10.19 -9.82
C ILE A 30 25.73 10.36 -11.24
N PHE A 31 24.70 9.59 -11.62
CA PHE A 31 24.10 9.67 -12.95
C PHE A 31 23.58 11.08 -13.26
N SER A 32 22.85 11.70 -12.32
CA SER A 32 22.31 13.05 -12.50
C SER A 32 23.40 14.11 -12.69
N LEU A 33 24.52 13.98 -11.97
CA LEU A 33 25.67 14.88 -12.11
C LEU A 33 26.40 14.69 -13.44
N ILE A 34 26.58 13.45 -13.90
CA ILE A 34 27.17 13.15 -15.21
C ILE A 34 26.32 13.79 -16.31
N GLU A 35 25.01 13.57 -16.31
CA GLU A 35 24.09 14.17 -17.29
C GLU A 35 24.15 15.70 -17.27
N ARG A 36 24.19 16.33 -16.07
CA ARG A 36 24.29 17.78 -15.97
C ARG A 36 25.65 18.31 -16.44
N SER A 37 26.73 17.56 -16.26
CA SER A 37 28.10 17.98 -16.63
C SER A 37 28.31 18.11 -18.13
N GLN A 38 27.45 17.50 -18.95
CA GLN A 38 27.46 17.61 -20.41
C GLN A 38 27.11 19.02 -20.89
N PHE A 39 26.56 19.88 -20.02
CA PHE A 39 26.18 21.26 -20.35
C PHE A 39 27.03 22.28 -19.58
N PRO A 40 27.39 23.42 -20.20
CA PRO A 40 28.11 24.49 -19.51
C PRO A 40 27.27 25.13 -18.38
N MET A 41 27.90 26.05 -17.65
CA MET A 41 27.21 26.80 -16.59
C MET A 41 26.22 27.80 -17.21
N ASN A 42 24.95 27.41 -17.25
CA ASN A 42 23.86 28.19 -17.84
C ASN A 42 23.35 29.27 -16.86
N SER A 43 24.20 30.28 -16.60
CA SER A 43 23.93 31.37 -15.63
C SER A 43 22.52 31.98 -15.71
N PRO A 44 21.96 32.28 -16.90
CA PRO A 44 20.63 32.87 -17.01
C PRO A 44 19.50 32.07 -16.32
N VAL A 45 19.63 30.74 -16.22
CA VAL A 45 18.64 29.85 -15.60
C VAL A 45 18.44 30.15 -14.11
N TYR A 46 19.48 30.64 -13.43
CA TYR A 46 19.49 30.89 -11.99
C TYR A 46 19.16 32.35 -11.65
N THR A 47 19.22 33.25 -12.63
CA THR A 47 18.96 34.68 -12.43
C THR A 47 17.52 35.07 -12.73
N PRO A 48 17.02 36.18 -12.16
CA PRO A 48 15.67 36.69 -12.47
C PRO A 48 15.48 37.18 -13.91
N ALA A 49 16.56 37.33 -14.69
CA ALA A 49 16.52 37.90 -16.03
C ALA A 49 15.59 37.13 -17.00
N LEU A 50 15.50 35.80 -16.87
CA LEU A 50 14.58 34.97 -17.64
C LEU A 50 13.20 34.80 -16.97
N ALA A 51 13.04 35.24 -15.73
CA ALA A 51 11.82 35.06 -14.96
C ALA A 51 10.82 36.22 -15.13
N SER A 52 11.20 37.32 -15.78
CA SER A 52 10.31 38.46 -16.02
C SER A 52 9.08 38.11 -16.86
N THR A 53 9.13 37.01 -17.63
CA THR A 53 8.02 36.48 -18.43
C THR A 53 7.22 35.40 -17.70
N LEU A 54 7.67 34.94 -16.53
CA LEU A 54 7.11 33.79 -15.81
C LEU A 54 6.35 34.23 -14.55
N PRO A 55 5.16 33.68 -14.26
CA PRO A 55 4.38 34.06 -13.10
C PRO A 55 5.13 33.75 -11.79
N SER A 56 5.25 34.76 -10.93
CA SER A 56 5.61 34.63 -9.50
C SER A 56 6.90 33.86 -9.18
N SER A 57 7.83 33.77 -10.14
CA SER A 57 9.05 32.97 -10.00
C SER A 57 10.31 33.83 -9.93
N LYS A 58 11.26 33.45 -9.07
CA LYS A 58 12.53 34.20 -8.88
C LYS A 58 13.56 33.93 -9.98
N SER A 59 13.48 32.77 -10.63
CA SER A 59 14.36 32.32 -11.73
C SER A 59 13.66 31.23 -12.54
N LEU A 60 14.22 30.86 -13.71
CA LEU A 60 13.69 29.73 -14.49
C LEU A 60 13.77 28.42 -13.70
N LEU A 61 14.86 28.21 -12.96
CA LEU A 61 14.99 27.04 -12.07
C LEU A 61 13.89 27.02 -11.01
N HIS A 62 13.64 28.17 -10.37
CA HIS A 62 12.58 28.29 -9.36
C HIS A 62 11.21 27.92 -9.96
N PHE A 63 10.90 28.41 -11.16
CA PHE A 63 9.66 28.06 -11.85
C PHE A 63 9.54 26.56 -12.10
N ILE A 64 10.58 25.94 -12.70
CA ILE A 64 10.56 24.51 -13.04
C ILE A 64 10.40 23.64 -11.81
N VAL A 65 11.16 23.92 -10.75
CA VAL A 65 11.08 23.15 -9.51
C VAL A 65 9.70 23.35 -8.88
N ASN A 66 9.25 24.59 -8.67
CA ASN A 66 7.96 24.87 -8.03
C ASN A 66 6.77 24.23 -8.76
N GLN A 67 6.73 24.31 -10.10
CA GLN A 67 5.69 23.65 -10.89
C GLN A 67 5.76 22.12 -10.79
N SER A 68 6.97 21.56 -10.76
CA SER A 68 7.19 20.12 -10.61
C SER A 68 6.73 19.64 -9.23
N GLU A 69 7.06 20.37 -8.16
CA GLU A 69 6.62 20.07 -6.80
C GLU A 69 5.11 20.23 -6.64
N THR A 70 4.49 21.20 -7.32
CA THR A 70 3.04 21.37 -7.36
C THR A 70 2.35 20.12 -7.91
N ILE A 71 2.88 19.55 -9.00
CA ILE A 71 2.33 18.32 -9.59
C ILE A 71 2.60 17.12 -8.68
N GLN A 72 3.80 17.02 -8.11
CA GLN A 72 4.19 15.90 -7.23
C GLN A 72 3.45 15.89 -5.90
N SER A 73 3.16 17.06 -5.33
CA SER A 73 2.33 17.22 -4.13
C SER A 73 0.89 16.80 -4.38
N GLN A 74 0.31 17.17 -5.53
CA GLN A 74 -1.00 16.68 -5.96
C GLN A 74 -1.03 15.15 -6.14
N ALA A 75 0.10 14.54 -6.50
CA ALA A 75 0.26 13.09 -6.59
C ALA A 75 0.59 12.42 -5.24
N GLY A 76 0.59 13.16 -4.12
CA GLY A 76 0.82 12.61 -2.78
C GLY A 76 2.29 12.30 -2.44
N ARG A 77 3.26 12.77 -3.23
CA ARG A 77 4.70 12.48 -3.01
C ARG A 77 5.17 12.86 -1.61
N TYR A 78 4.79 14.05 -1.16
CA TYR A 78 5.21 14.60 0.14
C TYR A 78 4.34 14.13 1.32
N GLU A 79 3.45 13.15 1.10
CA GLU A 79 2.85 12.39 2.21
C GLU A 79 3.84 11.37 2.79
N SER A 80 4.86 10.95 2.01
CA SER A 80 5.91 10.06 2.49
C SER A 80 6.89 10.81 3.41
N PRO A 81 7.24 10.27 4.60
CA PRO A 81 8.16 10.93 5.52
C PRO A 81 9.61 11.02 5.02
N GLU A 82 9.96 10.30 3.94
CA GLU A 82 11.29 10.35 3.34
C GLU A 82 11.43 11.47 2.29
N GLU A 83 10.31 11.99 1.76
CA GLU A 83 10.27 12.95 0.66
C GLU A 83 10.06 14.37 1.19
N HIS A 84 10.97 15.29 0.86
CA HIS A 84 10.98 16.65 1.38
C HIS A 84 10.90 17.66 0.22
N PRO A 85 9.91 18.58 0.21
CA PRO A 85 9.83 19.62 -0.82
C PRO A 85 10.89 20.70 -0.60
N PHE A 86 11.41 21.24 -1.71
CA PHE A 86 12.30 22.41 -1.71
C PHE A 86 11.54 23.71 -1.40
N PHE A 87 10.29 23.83 -1.88
CA PHE A 87 9.41 24.97 -1.65
C PHE A 87 8.11 24.51 -0.97
N PRO A 88 8.11 24.38 0.38
CA PRO A 88 6.92 23.94 1.12
C PRO A 88 5.79 24.98 1.13
N ASP A 89 6.12 26.25 0.88
CA ASP A 89 5.17 27.35 0.91
C ASP A 89 4.19 27.23 -0.28
N ASN A 90 2.90 27.10 0.02
CA ASN A 90 1.80 27.03 -0.95
C ASN A 90 1.71 25.74 -1.80
N LEU A 91 2.19 24.60 -1.32
CA LEU A 91 1.93 23.33 -2.01
C LEU A 91 0.43 22.96 -1.93
N PRO A 92 -0.19 22.56 -3.06
CA PRO A 92 -1.56 22.08 -3.07
C PRO A 92 -1.70 20.78 -2.27
N SER A 93 -2.89 20.54 -1.73
CA SER A 93 -3.23 19.26 -1.12
C SER A 93 -3.23 18.14 -2.17
N SER A 94 -2.84 16.93 -1.74
CA SER A 94 -2.90 15.72 -2.56
C SER A 94 -4.31 15.49 -3.13
N LEU A 95 -4.38 15.24 -4.43
CA LEU A 95 -5.60 14.85 -5.13
C LEU A 95 -5.87 13.34 -5.00
N LEU A 96 -4.85 12.59 -4.62
CA LEU A 96 -4.99 11.17 -4.33
C LEU A 96 -5.52 11.01 -2.90
N PRO A 97 -6.40 10.02 -2.67
CA PRO A 97 -6.78 9.67 -1.31
C PRO A 97 -5.51 9.32 -0.53
N GLN A 98 -5.34 9.92 0.66
CA GLN A 98 -4.17 9.72 1.51
C GLN A 98 -3.77 8.24 1.55
N TYR A 99 -2.51 7.96 1.27
CA TYR A 99 -1.95 6.61 1.25
C TYR A 99 -1.78 6.07 2.68
N ASN A 100 -2.89 5.94 3.41
CA ASN A 100 -2.96 4.99 4.49
C ASN A 100 -2.98 3.60 3.83
N HIS A 101 -2.03 2.72 4.12
CA HIS A 101 -2.11 1.33 3.68
C HIS A 101 -3.33 0.65 4.35
N PRO A 102 -4.44 0.44 3.61
CA PRO A 102 -5.06 -0.87 3.55
C PRO A 102 -5.60 -1.21 2.14
N GLN A 103 -5.01 -0.71 1.04
CA GLN A 103 -5.56 -0.97 -0.31
C GLN A 103 -5.65 -2.47 -0.65
N ALA A 104 -4.66 -3.28 -0.25
CA ALA A 104 -4.68 -4.73 -0.50
C ALA A 104 -5.72 -5.46 0.37
N ILE A 105 -5.82 -5.10 1.65
CA ILE A 105 -6.79 -5.69 2.59
C ILE A 105 -8.21 -5.26 2.21
N SER A 106 -8.43 -3.96 1.96
CA SER A 106 -9.70 -3.41 1.48
C SER A 106 -10.10 -4.07 0.16
N ARG A 107 -9.20 -4.16 -0.83
CA ARG A 107 -9.50 -4.84 -2.10
C ARG A 107 -9.84 -6.32 -1.88
N ARG A 108 -9.11 -7.02 -1.01
CA ARG A 108 -9.36 -8.44 -0.70
C ARG A 108 -10.72 -8.66 -0.03
N ILE A 109 -11.09 -7.79 0.91
CA ILE A 109 -12.37 -7.82 1.62
C ILE A 109 -13.51 -7.52 0.64
N HIS A 110 -13.39 -6.45 -0.16
CA HIS A 110 -14.41 -6.06 -1.14
C HIS A 110 -14.55 -7.03 -2.31
N TYR A 111 -13.51 -7.82 -2.61
CA TYR A 111 -13.61 -8.93 -3.57
C TYR A 111 -14.63 -9.99 -3.15
N GLY A 112 -15.05 -10.01 -1.88
CA GLY A 112 -16.18 -10.82 -1.41
C GLY A 112 -17.45 -10.63 -2.25
N LYS A 113 -17.70 -9.44 -2.80
CA LYS A 113 -18.86 -9.21 -3.70
C LYS A 113 -18.88 -10.17 -4.90
N PHE A 114 -17.73 -10.36 -5.55
CA PHE A 114 -17.61 -11.27 -6.69
C PHE A 114 -17.68 -12.73 -6.26
N VAL A 115 -17.11 -13.06 -5.09
CA VAL A 115 -17.20 -14.42 -4.53
C VAL A 115 -18.65 -14.80 -4.23
N ALA A 116 -19.41 -13.87 -3.63
CA ALA A 116 -20.82 -14.05 -3.36
C ALA A 116 -21.65 -14.22 -4.64
N GLU A 117 -21.37 -13.43 -5.68
CA GLU A 117 -22.05 -13.59 -6.98
C GLU A 117 -21.81 -14.98 -7.59
N VAL A 118 -20.56 -15.45 -7.59
CA VAL A 118 -20.24 -16.79 -8.13
C VAL A 118 -20.93 -17.89 -7.32
N LYS A 119 -20.92 -17.80 -5.98
CA LYS A 119 -21.61 -18.78 -5.12
C LYS A 119 -23.11 -18.77 -5.35
N TYR A 120 -23.71 -17.60 -5.52
CA TYR A 120 -25.14 -17.47 -5.80
C TYR A 120 -25.51 -18.06 -7.17
N LEU A 121 -24.70 -17.83 -8.20
CA LEU A 121 -24.94 -18.39 -9.54
C LEU A 121 -24.82 -19.92 -9.58
N ASP A 122 -23.95 -20.49 -8.74
CA ASP A 122 -23.76 -21.95 -8.65
C ASP A 122 -24.96 -22.65 -7.98
N ALA A 123 -25.51 -22.06 -6.91
CA ALA A 123 -26.61 -22.63 -6.15
C ALA A 123 -27.66 -21.57 -5.73
N PRO A 124 -28.41 -20.97 -6.68
CA PRO A 124 -29.31 -19.86 -6.38
C PRO A 124 -30.47 -20.26 -5.44
N GLU A 125 -30.93 -21.50 -5.54
CA GLU A 125 -32.03 -22.03 -4.73
C GLU A 125 -31.69 -22.10 -3.23
N ASP A 126 -30.41 -22.27 -2.87
CA ASP A 126 -29.97 -22.36 -1.48
C ASP A 126 -29.95 -20.99 -0.79
N TYR A 127 -29.59 -19.93 -1.54
CA TYR A 127 -29.47 -18.58 -1.00
C TYR A 127 -30.76 -17.76 -1.13
N ALA A 128 -31.59 -17.99 -2.15
CA ALA A 128 -32.78 -17.18 -2.43
C ALA A 128 -33.82 -17.12 -1.28
N PRO A 129 -34.09 -18.21 -0.51
CA PRO A 129 -34.98 -18.13 0.65
C PRO A 129 -34.45 -17.20 1.74
N ALA A 130 -33.16 -17.28 2.05
CA ALA A 130 -32.52 -16.46 3.07
C ALA A 130 -32.42 -14.98 2.65
N ILE A 131 -32.18 -14.71 1.37
CA ILE A 131 -32.17 -13.33 0.83
C ILE A 131 -33.56 -12.69 0.91
N ARG A 132 -34.62 -13.40 0.50
CA ARG A 132 -35.99 -12.87 0.58
C ARG A 132 -36.45 -12.65 2.02
N ALA A 133 -36.03 -13.50 2.94
CA ALA A 133 -36.30 -13.36 4.37
C ALA A 133 -35.42 -12.29 5.05
N GLN A 134 -34.43 -11.72 4.36
CA GLN A 134 -33.41 -10.82 4.92
C GLN A 134 -32.66 -11.43 6.12
N ASP A 135 -32.49 -12.76 6.11
CA ASP A 135 -31.89 -13.51 7.22
C ASP A 135 -30.36 -13.52 7.10
N ARG A 136 -29.73 -12.60 7.82
CA ARG A 136 -28.27 -12.43 7.86
C ARG A 136 -27.56 -13.65 8.45
N ASP A 137 -28.14 -14.25 9.48
CA ASP A 137 -27.51 -15.33 10.23
C ASP A 137 -27.54 -16.64 9.42
N ALA A 138 -28.65 -16.90 8.73
CA ALA A 138 -28.74 -18.01 7.79
C ALA A 138 -27.72 -17.86 6.65
N LEU A 139 -27.57 -16.67 6.07
CA LEU A 139 -26.56 -16.42 5.03
C LEU A 139 -25.13 -16.59 5.55
N MET A 140 -24.83 -16.06 6.74
CA MET A 140 -23.50 -16.21 7.35
C MET A 140 -23.15 -17.68 7.60
N LYS A 141 -24.13 -18.49 8.01
CA LYS A 141 -23.97 -19.93 8.21
C LYS A 141 -23.73 -20.67 6.89
N LEU A 142 -24.49 -20.36 5.85
CA LEU A 142 -24.33 -20.96 4.51
C LEU A 142 -22.97 -20.62 3.87
N LEU A 143 -22.45 -19.42 4.12
CA LEU A 143 -21.17 -18.96 3.57
C LEU A 143 -19.95 -19.45 4.36
N THR A 144 -20.14 -20.03 5.54
CA THR A 144 -19.06 -20.50 6.41
C THR A 144 -18.73 -21.96 6.08
N PHE A 145 -17.53 -22.18 5.56
CA PHE A 145 -16.99 -23.49 5.24
C PHE A 145 -15.70 -23.73 6.02
N GLU A 146 -15.81 -24.39 7.17
CA GLU A 146 -14.69 -24.58 8.11
C GLU A 146 -13.46 -25.23 7.45
N SER A 147 -13.68 -26.22 6.58
CA SER A 147 -12.60 -26.91 5.87
C SER A 147 -11.81 -25.98 4.93
N VAL A 148 -12.49 -25.02 4.29
CA VAL A 148 -11.88 -24.05 3.39
C VAL A 148 -11.10 -23.00 4.18
N GLU A 149 -11.62 -22.57 5.32
CA GLU A 149 -10.96 -21.60 6.21
C GLU A 149 -9.68 -22.17 6.81
N GLU A 150 -9.72 -23.41 7.29
CA GLU A 150 -8.52 -24.10 7.79
C GLU A 150 -7.49 -24.32 6.68
N MET A 151 -7.93 -24.63 5.46
CA MET A 151 -7.04 -24.73 4.31
C MET A 151 -6.39 -23.38 3.97
N LEU A 152 -7.15 -22.27 4.05
CA LEU A 152 -6.65 -20.92 3.84
C LEU A 152 -5.60 -20.54 4.89
N LYS A 153 -5.88 -20.79 6.18
CA LYS A 153 -4.91 -20.55 7.27
C LYS A 153 -3.61 -21.33 7.05
N ARG A 154 -3.70 -22.63 6.78
CA ARG A 154 -2.53 -23.48 6.48
C ARG A 154 -1.75 -22.99 5.25
N ARG A 155 -2.46 -22.50 4.22
CA ARG A 155 -1.83 -21.96 3.02
C ARG A 155 -1.11 -20.64 3.30
N VAL A 156 -1.74 -19.75 4.06
CA VAL A 156 -1.14 -18.47 4.49
C VAL A 156 0.10 -18.74 5.33
N GLU A 157 0.05 -19.68 6.26
CA GLU A 157 1.20 -20.09 7.08
C GLU A 157 2.35 -20.64 6.22
N LYS A 158 2.08 -21.56 5.29
CA LYS A 158 3.11 -22.08 4.37
C LYS A 158 3.75 -20.97 3.54
N LYS A 159 2.94 -20.04 3.02
CA LYS A 159 3.45 -18.87 2.27
C LYS A 159 4.27 -17.95 3.17
N ALA A 160 3.79 -17.67 4.38
CA ALA A 160 4.50 -16.87 5.35
C ALA A 160 5.88 -17.47 5.66
N LYS A 161 5.96 -18.79 5.87
CA LYS A 161 7.25 -19.50 6.04
C LYS A 161 8.18 -19.27 4.86
N VAL A 162 7.71 -19.49 3.63
CA VAL A 162 8.53 -19.30 2.42
C VAL A 162 8.99 -17.86 2.23
N PHE A 163 8.12 -16.86 2.45
CA PHE A 163 8.47 -15.45 2.25
C PHE A 163 9.27 -14.84 3.41
N ALA A 164 9.10 -15.35 4.63
CA ALA A 164 9.80 -14.87 5.81
C ALA A 164 11.17 -15.53 6.02
N GLN A 165 11.49 -16.60 5.27
CA GLN A 165 12.81 -17.24 5.27
C GLN A 165 13.89 -16.27 4.79
N GLU A 166 14.93 -16.07 5.60
CA GLU A 166 16.15 -15.39 5.17
C GLU A 166 17.03 -16.36 4.37
N VAL A 167 17.15 -16.13 3.06
CA VAL A 167 18.09 -16.87 2.21
C VAL A 167 19.48 -16.27 2.41
N SER A 168 20.27 -16.87 3.31
CA SER A 168 21.69 -16.54 3.49
C SER A 168 22.56 -17.51 2.68
N LEU A 169 23.57 -17.00 1.97
CA LEU A 169 24.50 -17.80 1.14
C LEU A 169 25.51 -18.63 1.96
N ASN A 170 25.54 -18.48 3.28
CA ASN A 170 26.51 -19.18 4.13
C ASN A 170 25.94 -20.51 4.62
N VAL A 171 26.38 -21.58 3.96
CA VAL A 171 26.05 -22.97 4.24
C VAL A 171 26.78 -23.45 5.49
N VAL A 172 26.37 -23.00 6.67
CA VAL A 172 26.74 -23.67 7.93
C VAL A 172 25.57 -23.56 8.90
N ASP A 173 24.84 -24.67 9.07
CA ASP A 173 23.85 -24.96 10.11
C ASP A 173 23.20 -23.74 10.79
N GLN A 174 22.12 -23.24 10.20
CA GLN A 174 21.29 -22.24 10.87
C GLN A 174 19.84 -22.73 10.93
N LYS A 175 19.35 -22.86 12.16
CA LYS A 175 17.92 -22.85 12.50
C LYS A 175 17.21 -21.84 11.61
N GLU A 176 16.12 -22.28 10.96
CA GLU A 176 15.29 -21.44 10.10
C GLU A 176 14.96 -20.12 10.81
N LYS A 177 15.58 -19.03 10.35
CA LYS A 177 15.42 -17.70 10.93
C LYS A 177 14.38 -16.98 10.10
N TYR A 178 13.25 -16.68 10.73
CA TYR A 178 12.11 -16.02 10.08
C TYR A 178 12.08 -14.53 10.45
N LYS A 179 11.90 -13.65 9.47
CA LYS A 179 11.78 -12.19 9.68
C LYS A 179 10.59 -11.80 10.56
N ILE A 180 9.53 -12.60 10.50
CA ILE A 180 8.29 -12.47 11.27
C ILE A 180 7.90 -13.89 11.67
N ASP A 181 7.40 -14.09 12.90
CA ASP A 181 6.88 -15.39 13.33
C ASP A 181 5.76 -15.85 12.36
N PRO A 182 5.98 -16.92 11.57
CA PRO A 182 5.02 -17.36 10.57
C PRO A 182 3.68 -17.80 11.14
N SER A 183 3.60 -18.07 12.45
CA SER A 183 2.36 -18.45 13.13
C SER A 183 1.42 -17.27 13.41
N LEU A 184 1.92 -16.03 13.39
CA LEU A 184 1.10 -14.82 13.64
C LEU A 184 0.22 -14.43 12.44
N LEU A 185 0.70 -14.66 11.22
CA LEU A 185 -0.03 -14.33 9.99
C LEU A 185 -1.36 -15.09 9.80
N PRO A 186 -1.44 -16.42 10.00
CA PRO A 186 -2.72 -17.14 9.89
C PRO A 186 -3.72 -16.73 10.97
N LEU A 187 -3.26 -16.34 12.17
CA LEU A 187 -4.11 -15.79 13.24
C LEU A 187 -4.72 -14.45 12.81
N LEU A 188 -3.87 -13.49 12.41
CA LEU A 188 -4.33 -12.18 11.95
C LEU A 188 -5.29 -12.29 10.75
N TYR A 189 -4.96 -13.15 9.78
CA TYR A 189 -5.80 -13.37 8.61
C TYR A 189 -7.15 -13.98 8.98
N GLY A 190 -7.17 -14.91 9.93
CA GLY A 190 -8.38 -15.57 10.38
C GLY A 190 -9.30 -14.73 11.27
N GLU A 191 -8.73 -13.90 12.14
CA GLU A 191 -9.52 -13.06 13.06
C GLU A 191 -10.04 -11.79 12.39
N TRP A 192 -9.27 -11.20 11.48
CA TRP A 192 -9.57 -9.86 10.98
C TRP A 192 -9.99 -9.86 9.51
N ILE A 193 -9.29 -10.59 8.64
CA ILE A 193 -9.52 -10.49 7.19
C ILE A 193 -10.68 -11.37 6.72
N MET A 194 -10.75 -12.63 7.18
CA MET A 194 -11.82 -13.55 6.78
C MET A 194 -13.22 -13.09 7.24
N PRO A 195 -13.45 -12.67 8.49
CA PRO A 195 -14.78 -12.25 8.94
C PRO A 195 -15.27 -11.00 8.21
N LEU A 196 -14.39 -10.02 7.98
CA LEU A 196 -14.73 -8.82 7.21
C LEU A 196 -15.11 -9.16 5.76
N THR A 197 -14.45 -10.14 5.14
CA THR A 197 -14.82 -10.60 3.78
C THR A 197 -16.21 -11.23 3.77
N LYS A 198 -16.53 -12.08 4.77
CA LYS A 198 -17.87 -12.70 4.88
C LYS A 198 -18.97 -11.67 5.10
N LEU A 199 -18.71 -10.62 5.89
CA LEU A 199 -19.66 -9.52 6.07
C LEU A 199 -20.02 -8.86 4.74
N VAL A 200 -19.02 -8.61 3.88
CA VAL A 200 -19.25 -8.07 2.54
C VAL A 200 -20.04 -9.05 1.66
N GLU A 201 -19.76 -10.35 1.72
CA GLU A 201 -20.53 -11.38 0.99
C GLU A 201 -22.02 -11.35 1.39
N VAL A 202 -22.31 -11.32 2.69
CA VAL A 202 -23.69 -11.25 3.21
C VAL A 202 -24.37 -9.95 2.78
N GLU A 203 -23.73 -8.80 2.98
CA GLU A 203 -24.29 -7.49 2.60
C GLU A 203 -24.59 -7.39 1.10
N TYR A 204 -23.79 -8.04 0.26
CA TYR A 204 -24.02 -8.12 -1.16
C TYR A 204 -25.25 -8.97 -1.50
N LEU A 205 -25.35 -10.18 -0.94
CA LEU A 205 -26.47 -11.10 -1.21
C LEU A 205 -27.83 -10.52 -0.78
N LEU A 206 -27.87 -9.81 0.35
CA LEU A 206 -29.11 -9.19 0.84
C LEU A 206 -29.73 -8.19 -0.14
N LYS A 207 -28.91 -7.51 -0.95
CA LYS A 207 -29.32 -6.48 -1.91
C LYS A 207 -29.42 -7.01 -3.34
N ARG A 208 -29.26 -8.31 -3.54
CA ARG A 208 -29.08 -8.91 -4.88
C ARG A 208 -30.40 -9.11 -5.63
N LEU A 209 -31.49 -9.29 -4.89
CA LEU A 209 -32.86 -9.52 -5.39
C LEU A 209 -33.76 -8.28 -5.29
N ASP A 210 -33.19 -7.14 -4.90
CA ASP A 210 -33.85 -5.82 -4.93
C ASP A 210 -34.00 -5.30 -6.36
#